data_AF-A0A961WFP7-F1
#
_entry.id   AF-A0A961WFP7-F1
#
_cell.length_a   1.000
_cell.length_b   1.000
_cell.length_c   1.000
_cell.angle_alpha   90.00
_cell.angle_beta   90.00
_cell.angle_gamma   90.00
#
_symmetry.space_group_name_H-M   'P 1'
#
loop_
_entity.id
_entity.type
_entity.pdbx_description
1 polymer ?
#
loop_
_entity_poly.entity_id
_entity_poly.type
_entity_poly.pdbx_seq_one_letter_code
_entity_poly.pdbx_strand_id
1 'polypeptide(L)'
;GSERMDGMLQNFGLKEHEAITHPWINKALEKAQKKLEARNFDIRKQILKYDDVMNDQRKVIFDHRKEIMAEEDVSETVKDLRHQVVGDLVAKYIPEKAYAEQWDAIGLAEAVEETFGLKVPISEWAEEEGIADEEIKERLIAEVDAKADKLQQDVGEDVLQNYQGARGFLSVVADDSGLKTLVDDADPKLAEIGRYLFNTPNPAIRVTGMSAEQASQQAWQIGDQFMHQYMEAKGFIDLIERTPDRSALGLGALRLREIEKMVLLQTLDHLWREHLVTLEHLRQVIGFRAYGQRDPLNEYKSEAFTLFQSMLARLRENTTRVLMTLKPGEEPDEELMQPHELPPMEAHHIDPMTGMDEFALADAAIEGGNALAPRGERKQPVQSRRASGDVDPNDPATWGKVSRNAPCPCGSGKKYKHCHGKHA
;
A
#
# COMPACT_ATOMS: atom_id res chain seq x y z
N GLY A 1 42.78 28.95 10.71
CA GLY A 1 43.26 28.09 11.82
C GLY A 1 44.69 27.65 11.57
N SER A 2 44.92 27.02 10.41
CA SER A 2 46.26 26.66 9.90
C SER A 2 47.20 27.86 9.76
N GLU A 3 46.74 28.98 9.17
CA GLU A 3 47.59 30.16 8.91
C GLU A 3 48.29 30.73 10.15
N ARG A 4 47.65 30.66 11.32
CA ARG A 4 48.25 31.10 12.60
C ARG A 4 49.25 30.09 13.16
N MET A 5 49.10 28.81 12.86
CA MET A 5 50.07 27.77 13.24
C MET A 5 51.27 27.79 12.30
N ASP A 6 51.06 28.00 11.00
CA ASP A 6 52.13 28.12 9.99
C ASP A 6 53.07 29.29 10.31
N GLY A 7 52.51 30.46 10.66
CA GLY A 7 53.33 31.61 11.09
C GLY A 7 54.10 31.37 12.41
N MET A 8 53.57 30.54 13.31
CA MET A 8 54.26 30.16 14.54
C MET A 8 55.39 29.15 14.27
N LEU A 9 55.19 28.21 13.35
CA LEU A 9 56.16 27.19 12.94
C LEU A 9 57.34 27.79 12.15
N GLN A 10 57.09 28.80 11.30
CA GLN A 10 58.14 29.57 10.63
C GLN A 10 59.04 30.33 11.63
N ASN A 11 58.46 30.88 12.70
CA ASN A 11 59.21 31.56 13.75
C ASN A 11 60.08 30.63 14.62
N PHE A 12 59.78 29.32 14.63
CA PHE A 12 60.61 28.30 15.30
C PHE A 12 61.82 27.86 14.48
N GLY A 13 62.03 28.40 13.27
CA GLY A 13 63.25 28.18 12.48
C GLY A 13 63.35 26.82 11.78
N LEU A 14 62.23 26.10 11.64
CA LEU A 14 62.15 24.84 10.90
C LEU A 14 62.34 25.12 9.40
N LYS A 15 63.29 24.43 8.77
CA LYS A 15 63.54 24.55 7.32
C LYS A 15 62.46 23.80 6.55
N GLU A 16 62.08 24.31 5.37
CA GLU A 16 61.25 23.56 4.43
C GLU A 16 61.93 22.20 4.16
N HIS A 17 61.18 21.11 4.38
CA HIS A 17 61.60 19.70 4.22
C HIS A 17 62.26 18.98 5.42
N GLU A 18 62.28 19.54 6.63
CA GLU A 18 62.63 18.78 7.85
C GLU A 18 61.40 18.15 8.53
N ALA A 19 61.55 16.92 9.04
CA ALA A 19 60.46 16.20 9.70
C ALA A 19 60.09 16.85 11.04
N ILE A 20 58.88 17.40 11.13
CA ILE A 20 58.36 18.03 12.33
C ILE A 20 58.01 16.94 13.36
N THR A 21 58.92 16.66 14.29
CA THR A 21 58.75 15.65 15.35
C THR A 21 58.64 16.30 16.72
N HIS A 22 57.59 17.12 16.92
CA HIS A 22 57.32 17.73 18.22
C HIS A 22 56.09 17.12 18.91
N PRO A 23 56.21 16.65 20.17
CA PRO A 23 55.09 16.04 20.92
C PRO A 23 53.84 16.94 21.03
N TRP A 24 54.02 18.26 21.10
CA TRP A 24 52.91 19.21 21.17
C TRP A 24 52.16 19.34 19.84
N ILE A 25 52.86 19.24 18.69
CA ILE A 25 52.27 19.28 17.35
C ILE A 25 51.49 18.00 17.09
N ASN A 26 52.04 16.84 17.45
CA ASN A 26 51.33 15.56 17.37
C ASN A 26 50.04 15.58 18.21
N LYS A 27 50.11 16.10 19.44
CA LYS A 27 48.93 16.23 20.31
C LYS A 27 47.91 17.27 19.80
N ALA A 28 48.39 18.34 19.17
CA ALA A 28 47.53 19.35 18.53
C ALA A 28 46.83 18.78 17.29
N LEU A 29 47.54 17.98 16.49
CA LEU A 29 47.03 17.29 15.31
C LEU A 29 46.03 16.20 15.70
N GLU A 30 46.31 15.41 16.74
CA GLU A 30 45.36 14.44 17.33
C GLU A 30 44.09 15.14 17.83
N LYS A 31 44.22 16.29 18.50
CA LYS A 31 43.06 17.07 18.97
C LYS A 31 42.26 17.68 17.81
N ALA A 32 42.94 18.13 16.75
CA ALA A 32 42.29 18.62 15.54
C ALA A 32 41.55 17.49 14.82
N GLN A 33 42.17 16.32 14.70
CA GLN A 33 41.55 15.12 14.15
C GLN A 33 40.31 14.70 14.95
N LYS A 34 40.43 14.57 16.29
CA LYS A 34 39.28 14.28 17.16
C LYS A 34 38.14 15.29 17.01
N LYS A 35 38.45 16.58 16.80
CA LYS A 35 37.44 17.61 16.58
C LYS A 35 36.76 17.49 15.21
N LEU A 36 37.51 17.10 14.17
CA LEU A 36 36.95 16.81 12.85
C LEU A 36 36.08 15.55 12.88
N GLU A 37 36.53 14.50 13.56
CA GLU A 37 35.76 13.27 13.78
C GLU A 37 34.46 13.56 14.53
N ALA A 38 34.52 14.34 15.62
CA ALA A 38 33.32 14.76 16.35
C ALA A 38 32.36 15.57 15.47
N ARG A 39 32.88 16.52 14.67
CA ARG A 39 32.06 17.30 13.73
C ARG A 39 31.40 16.40 12.68
N ASN A 40 32.14 15.45 12.12
CA ASN A 40 31.61 14.51 11.12
C ASN A 40 30.55 13.59 11.75
N PHE A 41 30.79 13.12 12.97
CA PHE A 41 29.84 12.34 13.74
C PHE A 41 28.53 13.13 13.98
N ASP A 42 28.63 14.39 14.39
CA ASP A 42 27.46 15.25 14.62
C ASP A 42 26.65 15.45 13.32
N ILE A 43 27.32 15.64 12.18
CA ILE A 43 26.67 15.76 10.86
C ILE A 43 25.93 14.46 10.51
N ARG A 44 26.59 13.30 10.63
CA ARG A 44 25.98 11.99 10.35
C ARG A 44 24.79 11.72 11.25
N LYS A 45 24.94 12.01 12.54
CA LYS A 45 23.87 11.86 13.53
C LYS A 45 22.67 12.74 13.20
N GLN A 46 22.87 13.94 12.67
CA GLN A 46 21.74 14.77 12.24
C GLN A 46 21.06 14.18 11.01
N ILE A 47 21.81 13.73 9.98
CA ILE A 47 21.24 13.08 8.79
C ILE A 47 20.40 11.85 9.19
N LEU A 48 20.94 10.99 10.06
CA LEU A 48 20.24 9.79 10.51
C LEU A 48 18.89 10.10 11.17
N LYS A 49 18.80 11.19 11.95
CA LYS A 49 17.53 11.57 12.58
C LYS A 49 16.43 11.99 11.59
N TYR A 50 16.79 12.48 10.41
CA TYR A 50 15.81 12.74 9.34
C TYR A 50 15.38 11.42 8.69
N ASP A 51 16.34 10.53 8.47
CA ASP A 51 16.09 9.21 7.89
C ASP A 51 15.23 8.32 8.82
N ASP A 52 15.40 8.42 10.14
CA ASP A 52 14.58 7.72 11.14
C ASP A 52 13.08 7.98 10.94
N VAL A 53 12.70 9.23 10.65
CA VAL A 53 11.30 9.62 10.42
C VAL A 53 10.74 8.91 9.19
N MET A 54 11.53 8.86 8.11
CA MET A 54 11.13 8.16 6.90
C MET A 54 11.07 6.65 7.13
N ASN A 55 11.99 6.09 7.91
CA ASN A 55 12.03 4.67 8.23
C ASN A 55 10.82 4.23 9.06
N ASP A 56 10.41 5.04 10.05
CA ASP A 56 9.21 4.79 10.85
C ASP A 56 7.94 4.77 9.97
N GLN A 57 7.79 5.77 9.09
CA GLN A 57 6.65 5.83 8.16
C GLN A 57 6.67 4.68 7.15
N ARG A 58 7.86 4.36 6.63
CA ARG A 58 8.09 3.25 5.71
C ARG A 58 7.60 1.95 6.32
N LYS A 59 8.00 1.66 7.56
CA LYS A 59 7.58 0.45 8.27
C LYS A 59 6.05 0.33 8.34
N VAL A 60 5.36 1.41 8.70
CA VAL A 60 3.89 1.43 8.77
C VAL A 60 3.25 1.10 7.41
N ILE A 61 3.73 1.72 6.32
CA ILE A 61 3.19 1.50 4.98
C ILE A 61 3.42 0.08 4.50
N PHE A 62 4.62 -0.46 4.74
CA PHE A 62 4.91 -1.81 4.30
C PHE A 62 4.26 -2.90 5.15
N ASP A 63 4.09 -2.68 6.45
CA ASP A 63 3.30 -3.58 7.29
C ASP A 63 1.85 -3.62 6.78
N HIS A 64 1.25 -2.46 6.48
CA HIS A 64 -0.08 -2.38 5.89
C HIS A 64 -0.16 -3.05 4.51
N ARG A 65 0.84 -2.83 3.64
CA ARG A 65 0.94 -3.47 2.33
C ARG A 65 0.99 -4.99 2.43
N LYS A 66 1.78 -5.53 3.38
CA LYS A 66 1.87 -6.97 3.62
C LYS A 66 0.56 -7.55 4.13
N GLU A 67 -0.16 -6.83 5.00
CA GLU A 67 -1.49 -7.21 5.47
C GLU A 67 -2.46 -7.33 4.29
N ILE A 68 -2.55 -6.30 3.44
CA ILE A 68 -3.40 -6.31 2.24
C ILE A 68 -3.02 -7.46 1.30
N MET A 69 -1.73 -7.71 1.09
CA MET A 69 -1.26 -8.82 0.24
C MET A 69 -1.61 -10.20 0.80
N ALA A 70 -1.58 -10.37 2.13
CA ALA A 70 -1.85 -11.63 2.79
C ALA A 70 -3.36 -11.96 2.86
N GLU A 71 -4.22 -10.95 2.87
CA GLU A 71 -5.68 -11.13 2.91
C GLU A 71 -6.23 -11.57 1.54
N GLU A 72 -7.12 -12.58 1.54
CA GLU A 72 -7.82 -13.02 0.34
C GLU A 72 -9.00 -12.10 -0.01
N ASP A 73 -9.58 -11.44 0.99
CA ASP A 73 -10.77 -10.60 0.87
C ASP A 73 -10.56 -9.31 1.68
N VAL A 74 -10.57 -8.18 0.98
CA VAL A 74 -10.39 -6.83 1.56
C VAL A 74 -11.67 -6.00 1.51
N SER A 75 -12.81 -6.62 1.18
CA SER A 75 -14.09 -5.92 0.99
C SER A 75 -14.57 -5.17 2.25
N GLU A 76 -14.39 -5.76 3.43
CA GLU A 76 -14.70 -5.09 4.70
C GLU A 76 -13.78 -3.88 4.93
N THR A 77 -12.49 -4.01 4.61
CA THR A 77 -11.55 -2.88 4.68
C THR A 77 -11.99 -1.76 3.75
N VAL A 78 -12.32 -2.08 2.49
CA VAL A 78 -12.81 -1.10 1.51
C VAL A 78 -14.13 -0.45 1.94
N LYS A 79 -15.04 -1.23 2.52
CA LYS A 79 -16.29 -0.71 3.10
C LYS A 79 -16.02 0.28 4.23
N ASP A 80 -15.12 -0.06 5.15
CA ASP A 80 -14.71 0.83 6.24
C ASP A 80 -14.07 2.12 5.68
N LEU A 81 -13.23 2.02 4.63
CA LEU A 81 -12.67 3.20 3.96
C LEU A 81 -13.78 4.08 3.38
N ARG A 82 -14.74 3.48 2.68
CA ARG A 82 -15.87 4.18 2.07
C ARG A 82 -16.72 4.90 3.10
N HIS A 83 -17.02 4.26 4.24
CA HIS A 83 -17.78 4.85 5.34
C HIS A 83 -17.00 5.98 6.03
N GLN A 84 -15.68 5.83 6.19
CA GLN A 84 -14.82 6.90 6.69
C GLN A 84 -14.82 8.12 5.77
N VAL A 85 -14.78 7.92 4.45
CA VAL A 85 -14.85 9.03 3.47
C VAL A 85 -16.18 9.76 3.59
N VAL A 86 -17.31 9.05 3.74
CA VAL A 86 -18.62 9.69 4.01
C VAL A 86 -18.55 10.52 5.29
N GLY A 87 -18.02 9.96 6.38
CA GLY A 87 -17.88 10.69 7.64
C GLY A 87 -16.99 11.93 7.54
N ASP A 88 -15.85 11.82 6.84
CA ASP A 88 -14.92 12.92 6.62
C ASP A 88 -15.57 14.05 5.78
N LEU A 89 -16.38 13.72 4.78
CA LEU A 89 -17.14 14.69 3.98
C LEU A 89 -18.25 15.36 4.79
N VAL A 90 -19.06 14.59 5.52
CA VAL A 90 -20.10 15.15 6.38
C VAL A 90 -19.49 16.08 7.41
N ALA A 91 -18.45 15.67 8.14
CA ALA A 91 -17.79 16.51 9.13
C ALA A 91 -17.21 17.81 8.56
N LYS A 92 -16.82 17.81 7.27
CA LYS A 92 -16.28 18.98 6.57
C LYS A 92 -17.35 19.99 6.19
N TYR A 93 -18.50 19.55 5.69
CA TYR A 93 -19.55 20.43 5.16
C TYR A 93 -20.73 20.65 6.14
N ILE A 94 -20.92 19.72 7.07
CA ILE A 94 -21.96 19.70 8.11
C ILE A 94 -21.28 19.39 9.46
N PRO A 95 -20.61 20.38 10.09
CA PRO A 95 -19.94 20.15 11.36
C PRO A 95 -20.94 19.89 12.51
N GLU A 96 -20.68 18.90 13.37
CA GLU A 96 -21.56 18.48 14.49
C GLU A 96 -22.04 19.61 15.42
N LYS A 97 -21.30 20.73 15.48
CA LYS A 97 -21.58 21.87 16.37
C LYS A 97 -22.12 23.10 15.64
N ALA A 98 -22.29 23.02 14.32
CA ALA A 98 -22.79 24.09 13.51
C ALA A 98 -24.33 24.08 13.51
N TYR A 99 -24.94 25.26 13.47
CA TYR A 99 -26.37 25.38 13.25
C TYR A 99 -26.72 25.00 11.81
N ALA A 100 -27.94 24.52 11.56
CA ALA A 100 -28.38 24.09 10.23
C ALA A 100 -28.20 25.17 9.14
N GLU A 101 -28.32 26.45 9.50
CA GLU A 101 -28.11 27.58 8.59
C GLU A 101 -26.65 27.74 8.11
N GLN A 102 -25.71 27.11 8.81
CA GLN A 102 -24.27 27.14 8.50
C GLN A 102 -23.83 25.90 7.73
N TRP A 103 -24.73 24.96 7.45
CA TRP A 103 -24.42 23.76 6.69
C TRP A 103 -24.24 24.09 5.21
N ASP A 104 -23.21 23.51 4.61
CA ASP A 104 -22.96 23.60 3.17
C ASP A 104 -23.51 22.34 2.47
N ALA A 105 -24.83 22.22 2.41
CA ALA A 105 -25.49 21.08 1.78
C ALA A 105 -25.21 20.99 0.27
N ILE A 106 -25.01 22.13 -0.39
CA ILE A 106 -24.66 22.19 -1.81
C ILE A 106 -23.25 21.66 -2.04
N GLY A 107 -22.26 22.14 -1.27
CA GLY A 107 -20.89 21.66 -1.34
C GLY A 107 -20.76 20.18 -0.97
N LEU A 108 -21.55 19.69 -0.02
CA LEU A 108 -21.61 18.26 0.28
C LEU A 108 -22.17 17.45 -0.90
N ALA A 109 -23.23 17.93 -1.57
CA ALA A 109 -23.81 17.25 -2.73
C ALA A 109 -22.83 17.17 -3.90
N GLU A 110 -22.12 18.27 -4.19
CA GLU A 110 -21.08 18.32 -5.22
C GLU A 110 -19.93 17.35 -4.90
N ALA A 111 -19.45 17.34 -3.64
CA ALA A 111 -18.38 16.45 -3.23
C ALA A 111 -18.78 14.97 -3.25
N VAL A 112 -20.04 14.65 -2.94
CA VAL A 112 -20.59 13.30 -3.03
C VAL A 112 -20.70 12.85 -4.50
N GLU A 113 -21.13 13.74 -5.40
CA GLU A 113 -21.16 13.44 -6.83
C GLU A 113 -19.74 13.21 -7.38
N GLU A 114 -18.77 14.04 -7.01
CA GLU A 114 -17.37 13.89 -7.46
C GLU A 114 -16.72 12.61 -6.91
N THR A 115 -16.93 12.30 -5.63
CA THR A 115 -16.24 11.19 -4.95
C THR A 115 -16.92 9.86 -5.25
N PHE A 116 -18.25 9.80 -5.15
CA PHE A 116 -18.99 8.55 -5.26
C PHE A 116 -19.70 8.42 -6.61
N GLY A 117 -19.73 9.43 -7.48
CA GLY A 117 -20.50 9.39 -8.72
C GLY A 117 -22.00 9.24 -8.46
N LEU A 118 -22.51 9.82 -7.38
CA LEU A 118 -23.88 9.65 -6.90
C LEU A 118 -24.57 11.01 -6.77
N LYS A 119 -25.78 11.12 -7.34
CA LYS A 119 -26.64 12.30 -7.18
C LYS A 119 -27.66 12.03 -6.10
N VAL A 120 -27.54 12.74 -4.98
CA VAL A 120 -28.43 12.62 -3.81
C VAL A 120 -29.02 13.97 -3.45
N PRO A 121 -30.29 14.02 -3.04
CA PRO A 121 -30.98 15.27 -2.69
C PRO A 121 -30.61 15.73 -1.27
N ILE A 122 -29.32 16.00 -1.02
CA ILE A 122 -28.81 16.39 0.32
C ILE A 122 -29.45 17.68 0.81
N SER A 123 -29.68 18.64 -0.09
CA SER A 123 -30.37 19.89 0.25
C SER A 123 -31.80 19.65 0.75
N GLU A 124 -32.51 18.69 0.18
CA GLU A 124 -33.86 18.33 0.64
C GLU A 124 -33.79 17.70 2.04
N TRP A 125 -32.81 16.83 2.29
CA TRP A 125 -32.61 16.25 3.61
C TRP A 125 -32.24 17.30 4.66
N ALA A 126 -31.40 18.27 4.32
CA ALA A 126 -31.01 19.34 5.24
C ALA A 126 -32.18 20.25 5.65
N GLU A 127 -33.25 20.31 4.86
CA GLU A 127 -34.45 21.11 5.13
C GLU A 127 -35.50 20.35 5.98
N GLU A 128 -35.36 19.04 6.20
CA GLU A 128 -36.33 18.27 6.99
C GLU A 128 -36.28 18.64 8.49
N GLU A 129 -37.44 18.83 9.11
CA GLU A 129 -37.53 19.15 10.54
C GLU A 129 -36.94 18.02 11.40
N GLY A 130 -35.93 18.36 12.22
CA GLY A 130 -35.36 17.46 13.22
C GLY A 130 -34.20 16.59 12.72
N ILE A 131 -33.67 16.85 11.52
CA ILE A 131 -32.43 16.21 11.04
C ILE A 131 -31.19 16.78 11.74
N ALA A 132 -30.29 15.89 12.16
CA ALA A 132 -28.93 16.23 12.57
C ALA A 132 -27.89 15.62 11.61
N ASP A 133 -26.63 15.89 11.89
CA ASP A 133 -25.48 15.46 11.09
C ASP A 133 -25.38 13.92 11.01
N GLU A 134 -25.68 13.21 12.10
CA GLU A 134 -25.61 11.75 12.12
C GLU A 134 -26.69 11.12 11.23
N GLU A 135 -27.91 11.67 11.15
CA GLU A 135 -28.94 11.19 10.22
C GLU A 135 -28.55 11.38 8.76
N ILE A 136 -27.93 12.52 8.41
CA ILE A 136 -27.43 12.75 7.04
C ILE A 136 -26.33 11.74 6.70
N LYS A 137 -25.41 11.51 7.64
CA LYS A 137 -24.34 10.52 7.49
C LYS A 137 -24.88 9.10 7.33
N GLU A 138 -25.84 8.68 8.14
CA GLU A 138 -26.48 7.36 8.01
C GLU A 138 -27.19 7.18 6.67
N ARG A 139 -27.93 8.20 6.21
CA ARG A 139 -28.57 8.19 4.89
C ARG A 139 -27.55 8.11 3.75
N LEU A 140 -26.48 8.89 3.82
CA LEU A 140 -25.42 8.84 2.83
C LEU A 140 -24.71 7.49 2.80
N ILE A 141 -24.42 6.90 3.96
CA ILE A 141 -23.85 5.55 4.04
C ILE A 141 -24.77 4.54 3.35
N ALA A 142 -26.08 4.59 3.61
CA ALA A 142 -27.05 3.69 2.99
C ALA A 142 -27.09 3.82 1.46
N GLU A 143 -27.11 5.04 0.93
CA GLU A 143 -27.10 5.29 -0.52
C GLU A 143 -25.78 4.86 -1.19
N VAL A 144 -24.66 5.11 -0.53
CA VAL A 144 -23.33 4.73 -1.00
C VAL A 144 -23.15 3.21 -0.99
N ASP A 145 -23.63 2.52 0.05
CA ASP A 145 -23.63 1.06 0.11
C ASP A 145 -24.57 0.45 -0.93
N ALA A 146 -25.76 1.02 -1.13
CA ALA A 146 -26.68 0.56 -2.18
C ALA A 146 -26.07 0.70 -3.58
N LYS A 147 -25.29 1.77 -3.84
CA LYS A 147 -24.55 1.90 -5.10
C LYS A 147 -23.44 0.84 -5.22
N ALA A 148 -22.71 0.54 -4.15
CA ALA A 148 -21.68 -0.50 -4.16
C ALA A 148 -22.28 -1.89 -4.43
N ASP A 149 -23.41 -2.21 -3.78
CA ASP A 149 -24.14 -3.47 -4.00
C ASP A 149 -24.62 -3.58 -5.45
N LYS A 150 -25.12 -2.48 -6.02
CA LYS A 150 -25.51 -2.43 -7.43
C LYS A 150 -24.31 -2.65 -8.35
N LEU A 151 -23.17 -2.02 -8.08
CA LEU A 151 -21.95 -2.23 -8.85
C LEU A 151 -21.52 -3.71 -8.81
N GLN A 152 -21.60 -4.35 -7.64
CA GLN A 152 -21.33 -5.79 -7.51
C GLN A 152 -22.26 -6.62 -8.39
N GLN A 153 -23.55 -6.32 -8.41
CA GLN A 153 -24.50 -7.00 -9.28
C GLN A 153 -24.15 -6.78 -10.76
N ASP A 154 -23.92 -5.54 -11.17
CA ASP A 154 -23.64 -5.17 -12.57
C ASP A 154 -22.33 -5.82 -13.07
N VAL A 155 -21.27 -5.84 -12.24
CA VAL A 155 -20.02 -6.57 -12.54
C VAL A 155 -20.27 -8.07 -12.66
N GLY A 156 -21.10 -8.63 -11.78
CA GLY A 156 -21.51 -10.02 -11.83
C GLY A 156 -22.27 -10.40 -13.11
N GLU A 157 -23.17 -9.52 -13.56
CA GLU A 157 -23.92 -9.68 -14.80
C GLU A 157 -22.99 -9.63 -16.02
N ASP A 158 -22.01 -8.71 -16.04
CA ASP A 158 -20.98 -8.64 -17.07
C ASP A 158 -20.13 -9.93 -17.15
N VAL A 159 -19.67 -10.43 -16.00
CA VAL A 159 -18.93 -11.70 -15.91
C VAL A 159 -19.77 -12.87 -16.45
N LEU A 160 -21.07 -12.90 -16.14
CA LEU A 160 -21.99 -13.93 -16.66
C LEU A 160 -22.21 -13.82 -18.16
N GLN A 161 -22.33 -12.60 -18.69
CA GLN A 161 -22.46 -12.37 -20.13
C GLN A 161 -21.19 -12.85 -20.86
N ASN A 162 -20.02 -12.52 -20.32
CA ASN A 162 -18.73 -12.99 -20.84
C ASN A 162 -18.61 -14.51 -20.74
N TYR A 163 -19.11 -15.13 -19.66
CA TYR A 163 -19.13 -16.59 -19.49
C TYR A 163 -20.03 -17.27 -20.53
N GLN A 164 -21.21 -16.72 -20.79
CA GLN A 164 -22.10 -17.24 -21.83
C GLN A 164 -21.49 -17.09 -23.22
N GLY A 165 -20.83 -15.96 -23.49
CA GLY A 165 -20.08 -15.73 -24.72
C GLY A 165 -18.97 -16.75 -24.93
N ALA A 166 -18.12 -16.96 -23.91
CA ALA A 166 -17.06 -17.95 -23.93
C ALA A 166 -17.60 -19.37 -24.14
N ARG A 167 -18.71 -19.74 -23.49
CA ARG A 167 -19.35 -21.05 -23.68
C ARG A 167 -19.88 -21.22 -25.10
N GLY A 168 -20.51 -20.19 -25.65
CA GLY A 168 -20.97 -20.17 -27.03
C GLY A 168 -19.80 -20.37 -28.00
N PHE A 169 -18.72 -19.62 -27.81
CA PHE A 169 -17.49 -19.75 -28.60
C PHE A 169 -16.92 -21.17 -28.55
N LEU A 170 -16.72 -21.74 -27.36
CA LEU A 170 -16.21 -23.11 -27.23
C LEU A 170 -17.17 -24.16 -27.82
N SER A 171 -18.48 -23.95 -27.75
CA SER A 171 -19.46 -24.82 -28.41
C SER A 171 -19.28 -24.81 -29.93
N VAL A 172 -19.10 -23.63 -30.53
CA VAL A 172 -18.88 -23.51 -31.98
C VAL A 172 -17.58 -24.20 -32.40
N VAL A 173 -16.51 -24.09 -31.59
CA VAL A 173 -15.25 -24.80 -31.83
C VAL A 173 -15.42 -26.31 -31.68
N ALA A 174 -16.19 -26.76 -30.69
CA ALA A 174 -16.43 -28.17 -30.44
C ALA A 174 -17.29 -28.84 -31.54
N ASP A 175 -18.22 -28.08 -32.15
CA ASP A 175 -19.09 -28.54 -33.24
C ASP A 175 -18.33 -28.66 -34.57
N ASP A 176 -17.22 -27.92 -34.75
CA ASP A 176 -16.34 -28.02 -35.91
C ASP A 176 -15.24 -29.06 -35.65
N SER A 177 -15.45 -30.29 -36.15
CA SER A 177 -14.50 -31.40 -35.98
C SER A 177 -13.10 -31.12 -36.54
N GLY A 178 -13.00 -30.29 -37.59
CA GLY A 178 -11.73 -29.95 -38.22
C GLY A 178 -10.92 -29.00 -37.36
N LEU A 179 -11.57 -27.95 -36.86
CA LEU A 179 -10.97 -26.99 -35.94
C LEU A 179 -10.64 -27.63 -34.59
N LYS A 180 -11.55 -28.42 -34.02
CA LYS A 180 -11.34 -29.15 -32.77
C LYS A 180 -10.06 -29.99 -32.77
N THR A 181 -9.82 -30.71 -33.86
CA THR A 181 -8.62 -31.55 -34.00
C THR A 181 -7.34 -30.70 -34.02
N LEU A 182 -7.39 -29.50 -34.59
CA LEU A 182 -6.23 -28.60 -34.67
C LEU A 182 -5.93 -27.90 -33.34
N VAL A 183 -6.96 -27.57 -32.55
CA VAL A 183 -6.80 -26.84 -31.27
C VAL A 183 -6.52 -27.75 -30.08
N ASP A 184 -6.95 -29.02 -30.14
CA ASP A 184 -6.70 -30.02 -29.09
C ASP A 184 -5.37 -30.79 -29.32
N ASP A 185 -4.60 -30.47 -30.37
CA ASP A 185 -3.26 -31.01 -30.59
C ASP A 185 -2.30 -30.57 -29.46
N ALA A 186 -1.38 -31.45 -29.07
CA ALA A 186 -0.37 -31.16 -28.05
C ALA A 186 0.66 -30.11 -28.52
N ASP A 187 0.85 -29.97 -29.84
CA ASP A 187 1.66 -28.92 -30.47
C ASP A 187 0.84 -28.22 -31.57
N PRO A 188 -0.03 -27.26 -31.19
CA PRO A 188 -0.99 -26.65 -32.11
C PRO A 188 -0.26 -25.84 -33.18
N LYS A 189 -0.40 -26.26 -34.43
CA LYS A 189 0.21 -25.59 -35.57
C LYS A 189 -0.58 -24.33 -35.94
N LEU A 190 -0.18 -23.20 -35.37
CA LEU A 190 -0.84 -21.89 -35.50
C LEU A 190 -1.14 -21.50 -36.96
N ALA A 191 -0.18 -21.69 -37.86
CA ALA A 191 -0.38 -21.38 -39.28
C ALA A 191 -1.42 -22.28 -39.98
N GLU A 192 -1.61 -23.52 -39.53
CA GLU A 192 -2.66 -24.41 -40.05
C GLU A 192 -4.04 -23.99 -39.51
N ILE A 193 -4.12 -23.59 -38.24
CA ILE A 193 -5.33 -23.03 -37.61
C ILE A 193 -5.78 -21.77 -38.35
N GLY A 194 -4.90 -20.80 -38.57
CA GLY A 194 -5.27 -19.57 -39.27
C GLY A 194 -5.72 -19.81 -40.72
N ARG A 195 -5.10 -20.76 -41.43
CA ARG A 195 -5.56 -21.17 -42.77
C ARG A 195 -6.94 -21.83 -42.74
N TYR A 196 -7.22 -22.61 -41.71
CA TYR A 196 -8.53 -23.24 -41.50
C TYR A 196 -9.61 -22.18 -41.25
N LEU A 197 -9.35 -21.23 -40.34
CA LEU A 197 -10.28 -20.16 -39.97
C LEU A 197 -10.63 -19.23 -41.16
N PHE A 198 -9.73 -19.06 -42.13
CA PHE A 198 -10.05 -18.28 -43.33
C PHE A 198 -10.93 -19.04 -44.33
N ASN A 199 -10.70 -20.36 -44.46
CA ASN A 199 -11.35 -21.20 -45.48
C ASN A 199 -12.57 -21.97 -44.97
N THR A 200 -12.86 -21.92 -43.66
CA THR A 200 -13.97 -22.67 -43.06
C THR A 200 -15.32 -22.26 -43.67
N PRO A 201 -16.21 -23.24 -43.94
CA PRO A 201 -17.57 -22.96 -44.38
C PRO A 201 -18.45 -22.39 -43.27
N ASN A 202 -18.02 -22.45 -42.00
CA ASN A 202 -18.79 -21.96 -40.86
C ASN A 202 -18.63 -20.42 -40.73
N PRO A 203 -19.69 -19.63 -41.00
CA PRO A 203 -19.60 -18.17 -40.94
C PRO A 203 -19.35 -17.63 -39.52
N ALA A 204 -19.62 -18.42 -38.47
CA ALA A 204 -19.45 -17.98 -37.07
C ALA A 204 -17.99 -17.84 -36.64
N ILE A 205 -17.07 -18.59 -37.27
CA ILE A 205 -15.62 -18.60 -36.97
C ILE A 205 -14.77 -18.16 -38.16
N ARG A 206 -15.41 -17.83 -39.29
CA ARG A 206 -14.70 -17.46 -40.50
C ARG A 206 -14.12 -16.06 -40.40
N VAL A 207 -12.82 -15.93 -40.58
CA VAL A 207 -12.15 -14.62 -40.70
C VAL A 207 -12.51 -13.99 -42.04
N THR A 208 -13.04 -12.76 -42.02
CA THR A 208 -13.47 -12.02 -43.21
C THR A 208 -12.71 -10.69 -43.33
N GLY A 209 -12.77 -10.04 -44.50
CA GLY A 209 -12.16 -8.71 -44.72
C GLY A 209 -10.71 -8.70 -45.20
N MET A 210 -10.12 -9.86 -45.53
CA MET A 210 -8.74 -9.98 -46.03
C MET A 210 -8.69 -10.63 -47.41
N SER A 211 -7.70 -10.25 -48.23
CA SER A 211 -7.43 -10.96 -49.49
C SER A 211 -6.82 -12.34 -49.22
N ALA A 212 -6.95 -13.28 -50.16
CA ALA A 212 -6.37 -14.62 -50.02
C ALA A 212 -4.84 -14.60 -49.80
N GLU A 213 -4.16 -13.60 -50.37
CA GLU A 213 -2.71 -13.43 -50.23
C GLU A 213 -2.34 -12.92 -48.83
N GLN A 214 -3.09 -11.95 -48.30
CA GLN A 214 -2.91 -11.43 -46.94
C GLN A 214 -3.21 -12.49 -45.89
N ALA A 215 -4.30 -13.25 -46.06
CA ALA A 215 -4.67 -14.34 -45.15
C ALA A 215 -3.60 -15.44 -45.11
N SER A 216 -2.95 -15.73 -46.24
CA SER A 216 -1.83 -16.69 -46.29
C SER A 216 -0.58 -16.17 -45.59
N GLN A 217 -0.27 -14.87 -45.69
CA GLN A 217 0.88 -14.25 -45.03
C GLN A 217 0.68 -14.09 -43.51
N GLN A 218 -0.54 -13.81 -43.07
CA GLN A 218 -0.90 -13.59 -41.66
C GLN A 218 -1.48 -14.84 -40.97
N ALA A 219 -1.48 -16.00 -41.63
CA ALA A 219 -2.08 -17.23 -41.09
C ALA A 219 -1.55 -17.58 -39.70
N TRP A 220 -0.25 -17.36 -39.43
CA TRP A 220 0.32 -17.60 -38.11
C TRP A 220 -0.29 -16.65 -37.06
N GLN A 221 -0.36 -15.34 -37.35
CA GLN A 221 -0.90 -14.34 -36.43
C GLN A 221 -2.39 -14.57 -36.13
N ILE A 222 -3.17 -14.93 -37.15
CA ILE A 222 -4.59 -15.28 -37.00
C ILE A 222 -4.73 -16.51 -36.10
N GLY A 223 -3.92 -17.54 -36.32
CA GLY A 223 -3.93 -18.74 -35.49
C GLY A 223 -3.48 -18.50 -34.06
N ASP A 224 -2.46 -17.65 -33.86
CA ASP A 224 -1.95 -17.25 -32.55
C ASP A 224 -3.02 -16.49 -31.74
N GLN A 225 -3.62 -15.45 -32.32
CA GLN A 225 -4.71 -14.69 -31.71
C GLN A 225 -5.90 -15.59 -31.35
N PHE A 226 -6.27 -16.51 -32.26
CA PHE A 226 -7.34 -17.45 -32.01
C PHE A 226 -7.02 -18.43 -30.89
N MET A 227 -5.80 -18.98 -30.85
CA MET A 227 -5.39 -19.90 -29.79
C MET A 227 -5.33 -19.21 -28.43
N HIS A 228 -4.92 -17.94 -28.38
CA HIS A 228 -4.99 -17.12 -27.17
C HIS A 228 -6.44 -17.02 -26.68
N GLN A 229 -7.37 -16.59 -27.54
CA GLN A 229 -8.80 -16.50 -27.22
C GLN A 229 -9.39 -17.85 -26.79
N TYR A 230 -9.00 -18.95 -27.43
CA TYR A 230 -9.44 -20.30 -27.08
C TYR A 230 -8.93 -20.75 -25.71
N MET A 231 -7.66 -20.54 -25.42
CA MET A 231 -7.06 -20.87 -24.13
C MET A 231 -7.65 -20.01 -23.01
N GLU A 232 -7.84 -18.71 -23.25
CA GLU A 232 -8.49 -17.79 -22.33
C GLU A 232 -9.93 -18.20 -22.03
N ALA A 233 -10.74 -18.45 -23.07
CA ALA A 233 -12.13 -18.88 -22.90
C ALA A 233 -12.23 -20.20 -22.12
N LYS A 234 -11.33 -21.16 -22.39
CA LYS A 234 -11.28 -22.44 -21.68
C LYS A 234 -10.87 -22.27 -20.21
N GLY A 235 -9.84 -21.47 -19.95
CA GLY A 235 -9.40 -21.17 -18.59
C GLY A 235 -10.47 -20.42 -17.78
N PHE A 236 -11.13 -19.45 -18.41
CA PHE A 236 -12.20 -18.66 -17.80
C PHE A 236 -13.42 -19.52 -17.44
N ILE A 237 -13.85 -20.42 -18.32
CA ILE A 237 -14.95 -21.35 -18.03
C ILE A 237 -14.59 -22.30 -16.90
N ASP A 238 -13.40 -22.90 -16.93
CA ASP A 238 -12.94 -23.81 -15.87
C ASP A 238 -12.85 -23.11 -14.52
N LEU A 239 -12.42 -21.84 -14.48
CA LEU A 239 -12.43 -21.01 -13.28
C LEU A 239 -13.84 -20.82 -12.73
N ILE A 240 -14.78 -20.35 -13.56
CA ILE A 240 -16.18 -20.11 -13.14
C ILE A 240 -16.88 -21.41 -12.73
N GLU A 241 -16.59 -22.52 -13.41
CA GLU A 241 -17.16 -23.83 -13.06
C GLU A 241 -16.60 -24.38 -11.75
N ARG A 242 -15.40 -23.98 -11.33
CA ARG A 242 -14.87 -24.32 -9.99
C ARG A 242 -15.43 -23.43 -8.89
N THR A 243 -15.99 -22.26 -9.24
CA THR A 243 -16.59 -21.35 -8.27
C THR A 243 -17.86 -21.96 -7.64
N PRO A 244 -17.98 -21.95 -6.29
CA PRO A 244 -19.15 -22.48 -5.59
C PRO A 244 -20.44 -21.69 -5.86
N ASP A 245 -20.36 -20.36 -5.85
CA ASP A 245 -21.48 -19.46 -6.13
C ASP A 245 -21.32 -18.82 -7.50
N ARG A 246 -22.12 -19.29 -8.47
CA ARG A 246 -22.13 -18.82 -9.85
C ARG A 246 -23.28 -17.85 -10.13
N SER A 247 -23.94 -17.36 -9.09
CA SER A 247 -24.89 -16.26 -9.24
C SER A 247 -24.17 -14.97 -9.65
N ALA A 248 -24.90 -14.01 -10.22
CA ALA A 248 -24.33 -12.70 -10.55
C ALA A 248 -23.67 -12.07 -9.31
N LEU A 249 -24.34 -12.09 -8.17
CA LEU A 249 -23.80 -11.54 -6.92
C LEU A 249 -22.51 -12.24 -6.45
N GLY A 250 -22.44 -13.57 -6.55
CA GLY A 250 -21.25 -14.34 -6.15
C GLY A 250 -20.05 -14.09 -7.06
N LEU A 251 -20.26 -14.10 -8.38
CA LEU A 251 -19.20 -13.82 -9.35
C LEU A 251 -18.76 -12.35 -9.30
N GLY A 252 -19.70 -11.43 -9.13
CA GLY A 252 -19.44 -10.02 -8.92
C GLY A 252 -18.60 -9.77 -7.66
N ALA A 253 -18.92 -10.43 -6.55
CA ALA A 253 -18.13 -10.33 -5.32
C ALA A 253 -16.69 -10.81 -5.52
N LEU A 254 -16.49 -11.96 -6.17
CA LEU A 254 -15.15 -12.48 -6.43
C LEU A 254 -14.33 -11.56 -7.31
N ARG A 255 -14.92 -11.07 -8.40
CA ARG A 255 -14.24 -10.14 -9.30
C ARG A 255 -13.94 -8.81 -8.62
N LEU A 256 -14.88 -8.28 -7.83
CA LEU A 256 -14.66 -7.06 -7.07
C LEU A 256 -13.55 -7.21 -6.03
N ARG A 257 -13.44 -8.34 -5.33
CA ARG A 257 -12.34 -8.55 -4.36
C ARG A 257 -10.97 -8.43 -5.01
N GLU A 258 -10.80 -8.99 -6.21
CA GLU A 258 -9.56 -8.86 -6.98
C GLU A 258 -9.28 -7.39 -7.33
N ILE A 259 -10.30 -6.70 -7.84
CA ILE A 259 -10.21 -5.30 -8.25
C ILE A 259 -9.93 -4.40 -7.04
N GLU A 260 -10.63 -4.59 -5.93
CA GLU A 260 -10.47 -3.86 -4.66
C GLU A 260 -9.04 -3.99 -4.12
N LYS A 261 -8.53 -5.22 -4.05
CA LYS A 261 -7.16 -5.49 -3.59
C LYS A 261 -6.13 -4.84 -4.51
N MET A 262 -6.32 -4.95 -5.81
CA MET A 262 -5.45 -4.34 -6.81
C MET A 262 -5.44 -2.82 -6.68
N VAL A 263 -6.62 -2.18 -6.68
CA VAL A 263 -6.77 -0.72 -6.59
C VAL A 263 -6.19 -0.20 -5.28
N LEU A 264 -6.42 -0.88 -4.15
CA LEU A 264 -5.87 -0.48 -2.86
C LEU A 264 -4.33 -0.52 -2.86
N LEU A 265 -3.72 -1.61 -3.33
CA LEU A 265 -2.26 -1.74 -3.40
C LEU A 265 -1.64 -0.73 -4.35
N GLN A 266 -2.19 -0.55 -5.56
CA GLN A 266 -1.69 0.40 -6.53
C GLN A 266 -1.80 1.84 -6.03
N THR A 267 -2.93 2.20 -5.41
CA THR A 267 -3.12 3.54 -4.85
C THR A 267 -2.13 3.80 -3.70
N LEU A 268 -1.91 2.81 -2.84
CA LEU A 268 -0.91 2.89 -1.77
C LEU A 268 0.51 3.10 -2.31
N ASP A 269 0.94 2.27 -3.26
CA ASP A 269 2.28 2.33 -3.83
C ASP A 269 2.51 3.66 -4.58
N HIS A 270 1.50 4.14 -5.30
CA HIS A 270 1.54 5.44 -5.99
C HIS A 270 1.69 6.61 -5.00
N LEU A 271 0.78 6.70 -4.01
CA LEU A 271 0.80 7.78 -3.02
C LEU A 271 2.05 7.76 -2.15
N TRP A 272 2.56 6.58 -1.82
CA TRP A 272 3.81 6.43 -1.07
C TRP A 272 5.00 7.00 -1.86
N ARG A 273 5.08 6.72 -3.17
CA ARG A 273 6.13 7.28 -4.03
C ARG A 273 6.05 8.81 -4.10
N GLU A 274 4.85 9.37 -4.27
CA GLU A 274 4.66 10.84 -4.25
C GLU A 274 5.07 11.45 -2.90
N HIS A 275 4.73 10.78 -1.80
CA HIS A 275 5.09 11.19 -0.46
C HIS A 275 6.60 11.18 -0.24
N LEU A 276 7.32 10.16 -0.71
CA LEU A 276 8.79 10.12 -0.66
C LEU A 276 9.42 11.31 -1.38
N VAL A 277 8.94 11.65 -2.58
CA VAL A 277 9.41 12.82 -3.32
C VAL A 277 9.11 14.11 -2.55
N THR A 278 7.93 14.21 -1.96
CA THR A 278 7.53 15.38 -1.14
C THR A 278 8.41 15.52 0.11
N LEU A 279 8.74 14.42 0.78
CA LEU A 279 9.62 14.42 1.95
C LEU A 279 11.06 14.79 1.61
N GLU A 280 11.58 14.39 0.45
CA GLU A 280 12.89 14.80 -0.01
C GLU A 280 12.93 16.32 -0.27
N HIS A 281 11.91 16.88 -0.93
CA HIS A 281 11.80 18.33 -1.09
C HIS A 281 11.70 19.05 0.26
N LEU A 282 10.89 18.53 1.19
CA LEU A 282 10.78 19.08 2.54
C LEU A 282 12.14 19.09 3.24
N ARG A 283 12.90 18.00 3.16
CA ARG A 283 14.23 17.87 3.76
C ARG A 283 15.20 18.92 3.22
N GLN A 284 15.14 19.24 1.93
CA GLN A 284 15.99 20.25 1.30
C GLN A 284 15.68 21.67 1.78
N VAL A 285 14.41 21.99 2.07
CA VAL A 285 13.99 23.35 2.43
C VAL A 285 13.90 23.58 3.94
N ILE A 286 13.78 22.54 4.77
CA ILE A 286 13.50 22.70 6.21
C ILE A 286 14.64 23.41 6.95
N GLY A 287 15.87 23.35 6.43
CA GLY A 287 17.02 24.07 6.98
C GLY A 287 16.79 25.60 7.09
N PHE A 288 15.95 26.18 6.22
CA PHE A 288 15.61 27.59 6.28
C PHE A 288 14.80 27.98 7.54
N ARG A 289 14.15 27.03 8.23
CA ARG A 289 13.45 27.30 9.50
C ARG A 289 14.40 27.73 10.63
N ALA A 290 15.67 27.36 10.53
CA ALA A 290 16.71 27.77 11.49
C ALA A 290 16.88 29.30 11.56
N TYR A 291 16.64 30.02 10.46
CA TYR A 291 16.68 31.50 10.44
C TYR A 291 15.61 32.12 11.36
N GLY A 292 14.49 31.42 11.57
CA GLY A 292 13.44 31.81 12.50
C GLY A 292 13.65 31.33 13.93
N GLN A 293 14.85 30.84 14.27
CA GLN A 293 15.18 30.25 15.59
C GLN A 293 14.32 29.02 15.95
N ARG A 294 13.72 28.37 14.94
CA ARG A 294 13.01 27.10 15.12
C ARG A 294 13.97 25.95 14.82
N ASP A 295 13.84 24.85 15.56
CA ASP A 295 14.65 23.66 15.34
C ASP A 295 14.19 22.92 14.07
N PRO A 296 14.99 22.88 12.99
CA PRO A 296 14.57 22.31 11.71
C PRO A 296 14.14 20.84 11.82
N LEU A 297 14.74 20.07 12.73
CA LEU A 297 14.41 18.66 12.88
C LEU A 297 12.99 18.47 13.45
N ASN A 298 12.59 19.28 14.43
CA ASN A 298 11.26 19.18 15.02
C ASN A 298 10.18 19.68 14.05
N GLU A 299 10.47 20.74 13.30
CA GLU A 299 9.58 21.20 12.22
C GLU A 299 9.46 20.12 11.13
N TYR A 300 10.56 19.50 10.71
CA TYR A 300 10.54 18.37 9.76
C TYR A 300 9.64 17.24 10.25
N LYS A 301 9.80 16.78 11.49
CA LYS A 301 8.98 15.71 12.07
C LYS A 301 7.49 16.04 12.05
N SER A 302 7.14 17.27 12.41
CA SER A 302 5.75 17.71 12.50
C SER A 302 5.11 17.87 11.12
N GLU A 303 5.82 18.49 10.18
CA GLU A 303 5.39 18.65 8.80
C GLU A 303 5.31 17.28 8.09
N ALA A 304 6.32 16.42 8.24
CA ALA A 304 6.34 15.06 7.68
C ALA A 304 5.20 14.18 8.21
N PHE A 305 4.85 14.29 9.50
CA PHE A 305 3.71 13.57 10.06
C PHE A 305 2.39 14.08 9.49
N THR A 306 2.23 15.41 9.34
CA THR A 306 1.02 16.01 8.75
C THR A 306 0.85 15.58 7.29
N LEU A 307 1.93 15.59 6.51
CA LEU A 307 1.94 15.08 5.13
C LEU A 307 1.57 13.60 5.07
N PHE A 308 2.10 12.79 5.98
CA PHE A 308 1.78 11.37 6.06
C PHE A 308 0.30 11.11 6.39
N GLN A 309 -0.28 11.84 7.35
CA GLN A 309 -1.72 11.76 7.63
C GLN A 309 -2.57 12.19 6.43
N SER A 310 -2.17 13.25 5.73
CA SER A 310 -2.83 13.68 4.50
C SER A 310 -2.74 12.62 3.40
N MET A 311 -1.61 11.92 3.28
CA MET A 311 -1.44 10.82 2.33
C MET A 311 -2.39 9.67 2.65
N LEU A 312 -2.51 9.28 3.94
CA LEU A 312 -3.45 8.24 4.35
C LEU A 312 -4.90 8.65 4.09
N ALA A 313 -5.28 9.91 4.33
CA ALA A 313 -6.61 10.40 3.97
C ALA A 313 -6.88 10.31 2.46
N ARG A 314 -5.90 10.73 1.63
CA ARG A 314 -5.97 10.61 0.17
C ARG A 314 -6.04 9.17 -0.31
N LEU A 315 -5.40 8.23 0.38
CA LEU A 315 -5.52 6.81 0.06
C LEU A 315 -6.99 6.38 0.15
N ARG A 316 -7.67 6.70 1.26
CA ARG A 316 -9.09 6.34 1.44
C ARG A 316 -9.97 6.98 0.37
N GLU A 317 -9.78 8.27 0.13
CA GLU A 317 -10.57 9.04 -0.85
C GLU A 317 -10.35 8.52 -2.27
N ASN A 318 -9.09 8.34 -2.70
CA ASN A 318 -8.76 7.88 -4.05
C ASN A 318 -9.22 6.44 -4.28
N THR A 319 -8.96 5.53 -3.35
CA THR A 319 -9.42 4.13 -3.46
C THR A 319 -10.95 4.08 -3.56
N THR A 320 -11.66 4.82 -2.70
CA THR A 320 -13.12 4.90 -2.75
C THR A 320 -13.60 5.48 -4.08
N ARG A 321 -13.00 6.59 -4.55
CA ARG A 321 -13.40 7.24 -5.79
C ARG A 321 -13.20 6.34 -7.00
N VAL A 322 -12.06 5.66 -7.12
CA VAL A 322 -11.79 4.74 -8.23
C VAL A 322 -12.79 3.60 -8.25
N LEU A 323 -13.07 2.98 -7.09
CA LEU A 323 -14.01 1.85 -7.01
C LEU A 323 -15.45 2.29 -7.29
N MET A 324 -15.88 3.44 -6.79
CA MET A 324 -17.26 3.93 -6.93
C MET A 324 -17.57 4.50 -8.31
N THR A 325 -16.54 4.75 -9.13
CA THR A 325 -16.65 5.23 -10.52
C THR A 325 -16.35 4.15 -11.56
N LEU A 326 -15.97 2.95 -11.10
CA LEU A 326 -15.70 1.80 -11.95
C LEU A 326 -16.93 1.48 -12.82
N LYS A 327 -16.71 1.30 -14.12
CA LYS A 327 -17.73 0.78 -15.03
C LYS A 327 -17.52 -0.73 -15.23
N PRO A 328 -18.60 -1.53 -15.21
CA PRO A 328 -18.53 -2.94 -15.58
C PRO A 328 -17.92 -3.10 -16.98
N GLY A 329 -17.02 -4.07 -17.14
CA GLY A 329 -16.36 -4.37 -18.42
C GLY A 329 -15.20 -3.44 -18.83
N GLU A 330 -14.95 -2.34 -18.10
CA GLU A 330 -13.71 -1.55 -18.25
C GLU A 330 -12.64 -2.16 -17.32
N GLU A 331 -11.58 -2.73 -17.90
CA GLU A 331 -10.41 -3.08 -17.11
C GLU A 331 -9.71 -1.78 -16.67
N PRO A 332 -9.33 -1.64 -15.38
CA PRO A 332 -8.59 -0.48 -14.91
C PRO A 332 -7.31 -0.32 -15.75
N ASP A 333 -7.02 0.90 -16.21
CA ASP A 333 -5.98 1.22 -17.19
C ASP A 333 -4.70 0.35 -17.09
N GLU A 334 -4.32 -0.33 -18.17
CA GLU A 334 -3.20 -1.29 -18.25
C GLU A 334 -1.85 -0.65 -17.84
N GLU A 335 -1.70 0.67 -18.00
CA GLU A 335 -0.51 1.41 -17.54
C GLU A 335 -0.42 1.46 -16.00
N LEU A 336 -1.56 1.44 -15.29
CA LEU A 336 -1.61 1.28 -13.83
C LEU A 336 -1.33 -0.18 -13.43
N MET A 337 -1.53 -1.15 -14.34
CA MET A 337 -1.27 -2.58 -14.13
C MET A 337 0.22 -2.96 -14.19
N GLN A 338 1.14 -2.05 -14.50
CA GLN A 338 2.57 -2.38 -14.46
C GLN A 338 2.98 -2.64 -13.00
N PRO A 339 3.44 -3.86 -12.66
CA PRO A 339 4.06 -4.11 -11.37
C PRO A 339 5.35 -3.30 -11.35
N HIS A 340 5.33 -2.11 -10.76
CA HIS A 340 6.56 -1.53 -10.28
C HIS A 340 6.98 -2.39 -9.09
N GLU A 341 7.81 -3.39 -9.37
CA GLU A 341 8.57 -4.08 -8.34
C GLU A 341 9.36 -3.01 -7.58
N LEU A 342 8.78 -2.56 -6.46
CA LEU A 342 9.54 -1.80 -5.48
C LEU A 342 10.69 -2.72 -5.07
N PRO A 343 11.94 -2.21 -5.05
CA PRO A 343 13.09 -3.03 -4.69
C PRO A 343 12.81 -3.77 -3.37
N PRO A 344 13.29 -5.02 -3.24
CA PRO A 344 13.11 -5.79 -2.02
C PRO A 344 13.53 -4.94 -0.82
N MET A 345 12.67 -4.92 0.19
CA MET A 345 12.83 -4.05 1.33
C MET A 345 14.01 -4.48 2.20
N GLU A 346 15.02 -3.63 2.27
CA GLU A 346 16.04 -3.67 3.31
C GLU A 346 15.81 -2.48 4.25
N ALA A 347 15.53 -2.77 5.51
CA ALA A 347 15.55 -1.77 6.56
C ALA A 347 17.03 -1.42 6.79
N HIS A 348 17.39 -0.15 6.60
CA HIS A 348 18.76 0.32 6.81
C HIS A 348 18.78 1.33 7.95
N HIS A 349 19.57 1.06 8.99
CA HIS A 349 19.90 2.06 10.02
C HIS A 349 21.40 2.04 10.26
N ILE A 350 22.08 3.00 9.62
CA ILE A 350 23.53 3.09 9.63
C ILE A 350 23.99 3.74 10.93
N ASP A 351 24.73 3.00 11.76
CA ASP A 351 25.36 3.54 12.96
C ASP A 351 26.33 4.69 12.58
N PRO A 352 26.18 5.90 13.15
CA PRO A 352 27.01 7.06 12.77
C PRO A 352 28.51 6.93 13.08
N MET A 353 28.89 6.09 14.05
CA MET A 353 30.27 5.79 14.42
C MET A 353 30.87 4.68 13.56
N THR A 354 30.13 3.59 13.36
CA THR A 354 30.68 2.37 12.74
C THR A 354 30.43 2.31 11.24
N GLY A 355 29.42 3.04 10.74
CA GLY A 355 28.99 2.98 9.35
C GLY A 355 28.34 1.65 8.95
N MET A 356 28.06 0.78 9.92
CA MET A 356 27.40 -0.50 9.70
C MET A 356 25.89 -0.33 9.84
N ASP A 357 25.16 -1.10 9.04
CA ASP A 357 23.72 -1.18 9.15
C ASP A 357 23.31 -2.11 10.29
N GLU A 358 22.71 -1.53 11.33
CA GLU A 358 22.26 -2.22 12.52
C GLU A 358 21.13 -3.22 12.25
N PHE A 359 20.29 -2.97 11.23
CA PHE A 359 19.19 -3.86 10.86
C PHE A 359 19.68 -5.03 9.99
N ALA A 360 20.59 -4.80 9.04
CA ALA A 360 21.22 -5.90 8.29
C ALA A 360 21.99 -6.86 9.22
N LEU A 361 22.64 -6.34 10.27
CA LEU A 361 23.29 -7.16 11.30
C LEU A 361 22.29 -7.94 12.16
N ALA A 362 21.10 -7.39 12.40
CA ALA A 362 20.05 -8.05 13.17
C ALA A 362 19.39 -9.18 12.35
N ASP A 363 19.05 -8.93 11.09
CA ASP A 363 18.47 -9.94 10.20
C ASP A 363 19.46 -11.07 9.92
N ALA A 364 20.74 -10.77 9.66
CA ALA A 364 21.79 -11.78 9.54
C ALA A 364 22.03 -12.58 10.84
N ALA A 365 21.81 -11.97 12.01
CA ALA A 365 21.91 -12.66 13.31
C ALA A 365 20.67 -13.53 13.62
N ILE A 366 19.50 -13.15 13.11
CA ILE A 366 18.25 -13.90 13.23
C ILE A 366 18.25 -15.10 12.26
N GLU A 367 18.66 -14.89 11.01
CA GLU A 367 18.77 -15.94 9.99
C GLU A 367 19.95 -16.89 10.23
N GLY A 368 21.07 -16.38 10.78
CA GLY A 368 22.32 -17.12 10.91
C GLY A 368 22.42 -18.04 12.14
N GLY A 369 21.47 -18.01 13.08
CA GLY A 369 21.43 -18.92 14.25
C GLY A 369 22.69 -18.94 15.14
N ASN A 370 23.66 -18.05 14.94
CA ASN A 370 24.97 -18.08 15.58
C ASN A 370 25.29 -16.74 16.25
N ALA A 371 25.20 -16.76 17.58
CA ALA A 371 25.56 -15.63 18.44
C ALA A 371 27.09 -15.49 18.55
N LEU A 372 27.70 -14.69 17.66
CA LEU A 372 29.10 -14.24 17.80
C LEU A 372 29.20 -12.73 17.52
N ALA A 373 28.50 -11.93 18.32
CA ALA A 373 28.82 -10.51 18.49
C ALA A 373 29.55 -10.31 19.84
N PRO A 374 30.62 -9.50 19.93
CA PRO A 374 31.33 -9.24 21.18
C PRO A 374 30.38 -8.60 22.19
N ARG A 375 30.25 -9.23 23.37
CA ARG A 375 29.43 -8.73 24.48
C ARG A 375 30.04 -7.45 25.07
N GLY A 376 29.77 -6.31 24.45
CA GLY A 376 29.67 -5.04 25.17
C GLY A 376 28.41 -5.10 26.03
N GLU A 377 28.53 -4.78 27.32
CA GLU A 377 27.46 -4.89 28.32
C GLU A 377 26.16 -4.23 27.86
N ARG A 378 25.26 -5.03 27.28
CA ARG A 378 23.84 -4.72 27.20
C ARG A 378 23.37 -4.55 28.64
N LYS A 379 23.18 -3.30 29.10
CA LYS A 379 22.28 -3.06 30.23
C LYS A 379 20.95 -3.67 29.82
N GLN A 380 20.63 -4.81 30.43
CA GLN A 380 19.37 -5.49 30.21
C GLN A 380 18.27 -4.44 30.39
N PRO A 381 17.28 -4.36 29.48
CA PRO A 381 16.09 -3.58 29.77
C PRO A 381 15.57 -4.14 31.09
N VAL A 382 15.34 -3.25 32.06
CA VAL A 382 14.87 -3.61 33.39
C VAL A 382 13.62 -4.46 33.19
N GLN A 383 13.78 -5.77 33.26
CA GLN A 383 12.66 -6.69 33.27
C GLN A 383 11.90 -6.29 34.53
N SER A 384 10.72 -5.71 34.36
CA SER A 384 9.76 -5.62 35.45
C SER A 384 9.68 -7.02 36.03
N ARG A 385 10.14 -7.18 37.27
CA ARG A 385 10.24 -8.47 37.97
C ARG A 385 9.00 -9.30 37.62
N ARG A 386 9.20 -10.38 36.85
CA ARG A 386 8.25 -11.50 36.88
C ARG A 386 8.27 -11.98 38.32
N ALA A 387 7.20 -11.69 39.06
CA ALA A 387 6.93 -12.40 40.30
C ALA A 387 6.74 -13.85 39.88
N SER A 388 7.71 -14.70 40.24
CA SER A 388 7.62 -16.15 40.17
C SER A 388 6.66 -16.62 41.26
N GLY A 389 5.37 -16.48 41.01
CA GLY A 389 4.30 -17.13 41.75
C GLY A 389 3.33 -17.70 40.71
N ASP A 390 2.86 -18.93 40.92
CA ASP A 390 1.84 -19.53 40.07
C ASP A 390 0.62 -18.59 40.00
N VAL A 391 0.23 -18.22 38.78
CA VAL A 391 -0.94 -17.38 38.51
C VAL A 391 -2.17 -18.23 38.79
N ASP A 392 -2.89 -17.96 39.89
CA ASP A 392 -4.13 -18.67 40.21
C ASP A 392 -5.29 -18.08 39.39
N PRO A 393 -5.93 -18.85 38.49
CA PRO A 393 -7.05 -18.38 37.66
C PRO A 393 -8.26 -17.84 38.44
N ASN A 394 -8.35 -18.07 39.75
CA ASN A 394 -9.46 -17.62 40.58
C ASN A 394 -9.12 -16.41 41.48
N ASP A 395 -7.87 -15.95 41.50
CA ASP A 395 -7.45 -14.78 42.29
C ASP A 395 -6.77 -13.70 41.41
N PRO A 396 -7.49 -12.63 41.03
CA PRO A 396 -6.97 -11.54 40.21
C PRO A 396 -5.76 -10.80 40.79
N ALA A 397 -5.52 -10.86 42.11
CA ALA A 397 -4.37 -10.23 42.74
C ALA A 397 -3.04 -10.91 42.35
N THR A 398 -3.10 -12.16 41.89
CA THR A 398 -1.93 -12.96 41.50
C THR A 398 -1.53 -12.80 40.03
N TRP A 399 -2.36 -12.15 39.20
CA TRP A 399 -2.20 -12.11 37.73
C TRP A 399 -1.16 -11.10 37.23
N GLY A 400 -0.69 -10.19 38.09
CA GLY A 400 0.25 -9.14 37.72
C GLY A 400 -0.29 -8.21 36.62
N LYS A 401 0.61 -7.61 35.82
CA LYS A 401 0.22 -6.74 34.69
C LYS A 401 -0.17 -7.58 33.47
N VAL A 402 -1.47 -7.78 33.27
CA VAL A 402 -2.02 -8.49 32.11
C VAL A 402 -2.25 -7.51 30.95
N SER A 403 -1.77 -7.83 29.75
CA SER A 403 -1.99 -7.01 28.55
C SER A 403 -3.47 -7.00 28.14
N ARG A 404 -3.99 -5.83 27.73
CA ARG A 404 -5.41 -5.59 27.39
C ARG A 404 -5.97 -6.57 26.35
N ASN A 405 -5.16 -7.00 25.39
CA ASN A 405 -5.54 -7.93 24.31
C ASN A 405 -5.13 -9.39 24.55
N ALA A 406 -4.42 -9.70 25.64
CA ALA A 406 -4.02 -11.07 25.95
C ALA A 406 -5.23 -11.93 26.42
N PRO A 407 -5.16 -13.27 26.30
CA PRO A 407 -6.15 -14.16 26.90
C PRO A 407 -6.29 -13.87 28.40
N CYS A 408 -7.52 -13.83 28.90
CA CYS A 408 -7.76 -13.54 30.32
C CYS A 408 -7.25 -14.71 31.20
N PRO A 409 -6.46 -14.44 32.26
CA PRO A 409 -5.86 -15.50 33.10
C PRO A 409 -6.87 -16.36 33.85
N CYS A 410 -8.13 -15.94 33.95
CA CYS A 410 -9.22 -16.73 34.55
C CYS A 410 -9.62 -17.98 33.75
N GLY A 411 -9.04 -18.21 32.57
CA GLY A 411 -9.34 -19.38 31.74
C GLY A 411 -10.66 -19.29 30.95
N SER A 412 -11.31 -18.12 30.90
CA SER A 412 -12.60 -17.95 30.23
C SER A 412 -12.56 -17.96 28.69
N GLY A 413 -11.38 -18.13 28.08
CA GLY A 413 -11.17 -18.09 26.62
C GLY A 413 -11.36 -16.73 25.94
N LYS A 414 -11.68 -15.67 26.70
CA LYS A 414 -11.90 -14.30 26.19
C LYS A 414 -10.66 -13.42 26.40
N LYS A 415 -10.46 -12.40 25.55
CA LYS A 415 -9.40 -11.38 25.75
C LYS A 415 -9.66 -10.59 27.05
N TYR A 416 -8.61 -10.18 27.75
CA TYR A 416 -8.68 -9.50 29.07
C TYR A 416 -9.65 -8.32 29.06
N LYS A 417 -9.60 -7.45 28.04
CA LYS A 417 -10.53 -6.30 27.87
C LYS A 417 -12.01 -6.64 27.79
N HIS A 418 -12.35 -7.85 27.37
CA HIS A 418 -13.74 -8.32 27.24
C HIS A 418 -14.17 -9.22 28.40
N CYS A 419 -13.31 -9.34 29.42
CA CYS A 419 -13.55 -10.12 30.63
C CYS A 419 -13.27 -9.22 31.85
N HIS A 420 -12.26 -9.54 32.66
CA HIS A 420 -11.93 -8.80 33.88
C HIS A 420 -11.35 -7.38 33.65
N GLY A 421 -10.94 -7.05 32.43
CA GLY A 421 -10.53 -5.70 32.02
C GLY A 421 -11.67 -4.83 31.48
N LYS A 422 -12.94 -5.27 31.57
CA LYS A 422 -14.10 -4.53 31.07
C LYS A 422 -14.51 -3.35 31.99
N HIS A 423 -14.03 -3.36 33.23
CA HIS A 423 -14.30 -2.32 34.25
C HIS A 423 -13.01 -1.76 34.88
N ALA A 424 -11.85 -2.04 34.29
CA ALA A 424 -10.52 -1.68 34.81
C ALA A 424 -9.91 -0.50 34.06
#